data_AF-A0AA90HB73-F1
#
_entry.id   AF-A0AA90HB73-F1
#
_cell.length_a   1.000
_cell.length_b   1.000
_cell.length_c   1.000
_cell.angle_alpha   90.00
_cell.angle_beta   90.00
_cell.angle_gamma   90.00
#
_symmetry.space_group_name_H-M   'P 1'
#
loop_
_entity.id
_entity.type
_entity.pdbx_description
1 polymer ?
#
loop_
_entity_poly.entity_id
_entity_poly.type
_entity_poly.pdbx_seq_one_letter_code
_entity_poly.pdbx_strand_id
1 'polypeptide(L)'
;MIFHMTPGNVRVTTGAPPGRISRAATLSWTWLRRNIDTAVTLAAAVIISILGLASTIAPDMLESAILGVLALLAIVAIRDRDRIDARDEATAEAAERTSRSMARVSEDLQFVRGFLEAGPEIQVLHGEEIERGLAAARDGAPNWLFRGGIGTYFRTVTLPQVVEQARSGSRSLSLRLEILDPADEVACGRYLRHRQSQANSGELWNRRQVERECFATVLACCWYRKRYPRLRVEIGLSRTVRAMQYDLSDDALFITQEPPLRPALKAPSGRELYAYARTELDISFDEARPVDLELVRDVPIDTGNGGPTHNEVRRLFTTLRLPLPAAYGDADIADIVRRALHHENANP
;
A
#
# COMPACT_ATOMS: atom_id res chain seq x y z
N MET A 1 -25.33 -6.70 22.82
CA MET A 1 -26.30 -5.85 22.10
C MET A 1 -26.64 -6.60 20.82
N ILE A 2 -27.81 -7.25 20.83
CA ILE A 2 -28.25 -8.25 19.86
C ILE A 2 -29.18 -7.52 18.89
N PHE A 3 -28.86 -7.53 17.60
CA PHE A 3 -29.71 -6.94 16.56
C PHE A 3 -30.87 -7.89 16.22
N HIS A 4 -32.07 -7.49 16.60
CA HIS A 4 -33.32 -8.08 16.14
C HIS A 4 -33.54 -7.75 14.65
N MET A 5 -33.61 -8.78 13.81
CA MET A 5 -34.19 -8.70 12.47
C MET A 5 -35.70 -8.94 12.57
N THR A 6 -36.48 -8.02 11.98
CA THR A 6 -37.93 -8.17 11.73
C THR A 6 -38.14 -8.22 10.22
N PRO A 7 -38.93 -9.18 9.68
CA PRO A 7 -39.20 -9.25 8.24
C PRO A 7 -40.39 -8.35 7.88
N GLY A 8 -40.14 -7.35 7.03
CA GLY A 8 -41.16 -6.49 6.45
C GLY A 8 -41.83 -7.14 5.25
N ASN A 9 -43.12 -7.42 5.39
CA ASN A 9 -44.04 -7.89 4.34
C ASN A 9 -44.05 -6.97 3.12
N VAL A 10 -43.66 -7.48 1.95
CA VAL A 10 -43.91 -6.84 0.66
C VAL A 10 -45.31 -7.26 0.19
N ARG A 11 -46.28 -6.33 0.31
CA ARG A 11 -47.61 -6.46 -0.30
C ARG A 11 -47.49 -6.08 -1.78
N VAL A 12 -47.60 -7.06 -2.66
CA VAL A 12 -47.74 -6.84 -4.11
C VAL A 12 -49.15 -6.33 -4.37
N THR A 13 -49.29 -5.03 -4.64
CA THR A 13 -50.54 -4.45 -5.17
C THR A 13 -50.52 -4.53 -6.69
N THR A 14 -51.29 -5.46 -7.25
CA THR A 14 -51.64 -5.49 -8.67
C THR A 14 -52.60 -4.34 -8.97
N GLY A 15 -52.06 -3.20 -9.39
CA GLY A 15 -52.82 -2.09 -9.96
C GLY A 15 -52.92 -2.25 -11.48
N ALA A 16 -54.13 -2.47 -11.98
CA ALA A 16 -54.45 -2.47 -13.40
C ALA A 16 -54.12 -1.10 -14.05
N PRO A 17 -53.70 -1.06 -15.33
CA PRO A 17 -53.30 0.19 -15.98
C PRO A 17 -54.51 1.06 -16.32
N PRO A 18 -54.58 2.32 -15.89
CA PRO A 18 -55.60 3.23 -16.37
C PRO A 18 -55.26 3.71 -17.79
N GLY A 19 -56.17 3.45 -18.71
CA GLY A 19 -56.50 4.29 -19.87
C GLY A 19 -55.34 4.97 -20.61
N ARG A 20 -54.69 4.23 -21.51
CA ARG A 20 -54.08 4.82 -22.72
C ARG A 20 -55.21 5.36 -23.60
N ILE A 21 -55.55 6.66 -23.51
CA ILE A 21 -56.18 7.43 -24.61
C ILE A 21 -56.05 8.96 -24.43
N SER A 22 -55.78 9.52 -23.25
CA SER A 22 -55.85 10.99 -23.05
C SER A 22 -54.52 11.74 -22.89
N ARG A 23 -53.40 11.24 -23.42
CA ARG A 23 -52.13 12.02 -23.48
C ARG A 23 -51.90 12.76 -24.80
N ALA A 24 -52.66 12.45 -25.86
CA ALA A 24 -52.58 13.20 -27.12
C ALA A 24 -53.30 14.56 -27.04
N ALA A 25 -54.32 14.69 -26.18
CA ALA A 25 -55.16 15.89 -26.11
C ALA A 25 -54.54 17.06 -25.32
N THR A 26 -53.65 16.79 -24.34
CA THR A 26 -52.99 17.86 -23.56
C THR A 26 -51.73 18.39 -24.24
N LEU A 27 -51.04 17.53 -25.01
CA LEU A 27 -49.95 17.94 -25.90
C LEU A 27 -50.45 18.78 -27.08
N SER A 28 -51.63 18.47 -27.63
CA SER A 28 -52.21 19.27 -28.72
C SER A 28 -52.69 20.64 -28.26
N TRP A 29 -53.27 20.78 -27.06
CA TRP A 29 -53.77 22.07 -26.57
C TRP A 29 -52.68 23.06 -26.21
N THR A 30 -51.58 22.57 -25.63
CA THR A 30 -50.41 23.41 -25.30
C THR A 30 -49.60 23.76 -26.56
N TRP A 31 -49.50 22.85 -27.53
CA TRP A 31 -48.96 23.15 -28.86
C TRP A 31 -49.82 24.16 -29.61
N LEU A 32 -51.14 24.01 -29.58
CA LEU A 32 -52.08 24.91 -30.26
C LEU A 32 -52.04 26.32 -29.66
N ARG A 33 -52.10 26.47 -28.32
CA ARG A 33 -51.94 27.78 -27.67
C ARG A 33 -50.62 28.48 -27.98
N ARG A 34 -49.55 27.71 -28.18
CA ARG A 34 -48.20 28.25 -28.42
C ARG A 34 -47.97 28.65 -29.88
N ASN A 35 -48.76 28.10 -30.81
CA ASN A 35 -48.71 28.36 -32.25
C ASN A 35 -49.95 29.12 -32.77
N ILE A 36 -50.84 29.56 -31.87
CA ILE A 36 -52.07 30.31 -32.23
C ILE A 36 -51.72 31.56 -33.04
N ASP A 37 -50.66 32.29 -32.65
CA ASP A 37 -50.25 33.51 -33.35
C ASP A 37 -49.87 33.19 -34.82
N THR A 38 -49.11 32.12 -35.04
CA THR A 38 -48.71 31.67 -36.39
C THR A 38 -49.91 31.12 -37.19
N ALA A 39 -50.81 30.39 -36.54
CA ALA A 39 -52.02 29.85 -37.16
C ALA A 39 -53.00 30.95 -37.58
N VAL A 40 -53.17 31.99 -36.75
CA VAL A 40 -53.99 33.18 -37.05
C VAL A 40 -53.36 33.98 -38.19
N THR A 41 -52.04 34.15 -38.19
CA THR A 41 -51.30 34.82 -39.28
C THR A 41 -51.50 34.10 -40.61
N LEU A 42 -51.35 32.77 -40.60
CA LEU A 42 -51.51 31.93 -41.79
C LEU A 42 -52.96 31.93 -42.30
N ALA A 43 -53.94 31.85 -41.38
CA ALA A 43 -55.36 31.93 -41.73
C ALA A 43 -55.72 33.29 -42.35
N ALA A 44 -55.23 34.40 -41.78
CA ALA A 44 -55.44 35.73 -42.32
C ALA A 44 -54.81 35.88 -43.72
N ALA A 45 -53.58 35.38 -43.92
CA ALA A 45 -52.91 35.39 -45.22
C ALA A 45 -53.68 34.59 -46.28
N VAL A 46 -54.19 33.40 -45.92
CA VAL A 46 -55.02 32.56 -46.82
C VAL A 46 -56.32 33.27 -47.18
N ILE A 47 -57.00 33.88 -46.21
CA ILE A 47 -58.25 34.62 -46.44
C ILE A 47 -58.01 35.81 -47.39
N ILE A 48 -56.96 36.60 -47.16
CA ILE A 48 -56.59 37.74 -48.03
C ILE A 48 -56.23 37.25 -49.44
N SER A 49 -55.50 36.13 -49.55
CA SER A 49 -55.12 35.55 -50.84
C SER A 49 -56.33 35.05 -51.64
N ILE A 50 -57.32 34.44 -50.97
CA ILE A 50 -58.58 33.99 -51.60
C ILE A 50 -59.42 35.18 -52.03
N LEU A 51 -59.52 36.22 -51.21
CA LEU A 51 -60.29 37.43 -51.52
C LEU A 51 -59.65 38.25 -52.66
N GLY A 52 -58.32 38.29 -52.75
CA GLY A 52 -57.61 38.93 -53.86
C GLY A 52 -57.86 38.24 -55.21
N LEU A 53 -57.96 36.91 -55.22
CA LEU A 53 -58.30 36.09 -56.39
C LEU A 53 -59.74 36.31 -56.88
N ALA A 54 -60.66 36.71 -56.00
CA ALA A 54 -62.05 36.99 -56.33
C ALA A 54 -62.29 38.39 -56.94
N SER A 55 -61.25 39.22 -57.10
CA SER A 55 -61.30 40.59 -57.69
C SER A 55 -62.28 41.56 -57.03
N THR A 56 -62.67 41.31 -55.78
CA THR A 56 -63.73 42.04 -55.06
C THR A 56 -63.24 43.20 -54.17
N ILE A 57 -61.95 43.54 -54.19
CA ILE A 57 -61.34 44.53 -53.28
C ILE A 57 -60.58 45.62 -54.05
N ALA A 58 -60.71 46.87 -53.63
CA ALA A 58 -60.00 48.02 -54.20
C ALA A 58 -58.47 47.92 -53.99
N PRO A 59 -57.63 48.39 -54.94
CA PRO A 59 -56.17 48.27 -54.89
C PRO A 59 -55.54 48.77 -53.58
N ASP A 60 -56.07 49.86 -53.02
CA ASP A 60 -55.54 50.54 -51.83
C ASP A 60 -55.67 49.69 -50.55
N MET A 61 -56.67 48.81 -50.49
CA MET A 61 -56.85 47.85 -49.38
C MET A 61 -55.86 46.68 -49.47
N LEU A 62 -55.45 46.30 -50.68
CA LEU A 62 -54.50 45.21 -50.88
C LEU A 62 -53.10 45.57 -50.34
N GLU A 63 -52.66 46.82 -50.57
CA GLU A 63 -51.37 47.32 -50.08
C GLU A 63 -51.33 47.37 -48.54
N SER A 64 -52.40 47.86 -47.92
CA SER A 64 -52.55 47.89 -46.46
C SER A 64 -52.57 46.48 -45.85
N ALA A 65 -53.17 45.50 -46.52
CA ALA A 65 -53.21 44.12 -46.09
C ALA A 65 -51.84 43.42 -46.18
N ILE A 66 -51.08 43.69 -47.25
CA ILE A 66 -49.70 43.18 -47.40
C ILE A 66 -48.80 43.71 -46.30
N LEU A 67 -48.88 45.02 -46.00
CA LEU A 67 -48.11 45.63 -44.90
C LEU A 67 -48.48 45.02 -43.54
N GLY A 68 -49.75 44.72 -43.30
CA GLY A 68 -50.21 44.04 -42.09
C GLY A 68 -49.62 42.64 -41.92
N VAL A 69 -49.58 41.85 -43.00
CA VAL A 69 -48.98 40.50 -42.99
C VAL A 69 -47.47 40.57 -42.79
N LEU A 70 -46.78 41.52 -43.44
CA LEU A 70 -45.34 41.73 -43.26
C LEU A 70 -44.98 42.16 -41.84
N ALA A 71 -45.75 43.07 -41.23
CA ALA A 71 -45.56 43.48 -39.85
C ALA A 71 -45.74 42.30 -38.88
N LEU A 72 -46.73 41.45 -39.15
CA LEU A 72 -47.00 40.26 -38.34
C LEU A 72 -45.89 39.20 -38.47
N LEU A 73 -45.38 38.98 -39.69
CA LEU A 73 -44.21 38.12 -39.94
C LEU A 73 -42.95 38.64 -39.25
N ALA A 74 -42.72 39.96 -39.24
CA ALA A 74 -41.59 40.56 -38.55
C ALA A 74 -41.67 40.33 -37.03
N ILE A 75 -42.85 40.47 -36.42
CA ILE A 75 -43.07 40.20 -35.00
C ILE A 75 -42.84 38.72 -34.66
N VAL A 76 -43.33 37.81 -35.51
CA VAL A 76 -43.12 36.36 -35.33
C VAL A 76 -41.63 36.02 -35.45
N ALA A 77 -40.92 36.57 -36.43
CA ALA A 77 -39.49 36.33 -36.63
C ALA A 77 -38.63 36.83 -35.45
N ILE A 78 -38.95 38.00 -34.89
CA ILE A 78 -38.27 38.54 -33.71
C ILE A 78 -38.51 37.63 -32.49
N ARG A 79 -39.76 37.20 -32.25
CA ARG A 79 -40.10 36.28 -31.16
C ARG A 79 -39.47 34.89 -31.30
N ASP A 80 -39.31 34.40 -32.52
CA ASP A 80 -38.69 33.10 -32.77
C ASP A 80 -37.18 33.16 -32.52
N ARG A 81 -36.53 34.27 -32.91
CA ARG A 81 -35.12 34.53 -32.62
C ARG A 81 -34.82 34.54 -31.12
N ASP A 82 -35.61 35.24 -30.32
CA ASP A 82 -35.44 35.25 -28.85
C ASP A 82 -35.59 33.85 -28.22
N ARG A 83 -36.44 32.99 -28.80
CA ARG A 83 -36.64 31.61 -28.33
C ARG A 83 -35.50 30.68 -28.72
N ILE A 84 -34.84 30.93 -29.85
CA ILE A 84 -33.67 30.19 -30.30
C ILE A 84 -32.48 30.55 -29.40
N ASP A 85 -32.23 31.84 -29.17
CA ASP A 85 -31.14 32.32 -28.32
C ASP A 85 -31.27 31.76 -26.89
N ALA A 86 -32.49 31.76 -26.32
CA ALA A 86 -32.73 31.18 -24.99
C ALA A 86 -32.54 29.66 -24.90
N ARG A 87 -32.71 28.92 -26.01
CA ARG A 87 -32.44 27.47 -26.07
C ARG A 87 -30.95 27.20 -26.22
N ASP A 88 -30.27 27.99 -27.02
CA ASP A 88 -28.83 27.86 -27.25
C ASP A 88 -28.07 28.17 -25.95
N GLU A 89 -28.51 29.17 -25.19
CA GLU A 89 -27.94 29.48 -23.87
C GLU A 89 -28.22 28.35 -22.86
N ALA A 90 -29.45 27.82 -22.80
CA ALA A 90 -29.79 26.71 -21.91
C ALA A 90 -29.04 25.40 -22.26
N THR A 91 -28.79 25.15 -23.55
CA THR A 91 -28.01 23.98 -24.01
C THR A 91 -26.52 24.16 -23.75
N ALA A 92 -25.97 25.37 -23.93
CA ALA A 92 -24.60 25.71 -23.56
C ALA A 92 -24.36 25.55 -22.05
N GLU A 93 -25.27 26.05 -21.21
CA GLU A 93 -25.20 25.85 -19.76
C GLU A 93 -25.28 24.37 -19.37
N ALA A 94 -26.17 23.60 -20.00
CA ALA A 94 -26.31 22.17 -19.75
C ALA A 94 -25.04 21.41 -20.17
N ALA A 95 -24.45 21.76 -21.32
CA ALA A 95 -23.20 21.20 -21.79
C ALA A 95 -22.04 21.51 -20.83
N GLU A 96 -21.91 22.77 -20.36
CA GLU A 96 -20.89 23.14 -19.38
C GLU A 96 -21.05 22.40 -18.06
N ARG A 97 -22.29 22.28 -17.54
CA ARG A 97 -22.55 21.50 -16.30
C ARG A 97 -22.14 20.05 -16.47
N THR A 98 -22.46 19.44 -17.62
CA THR A 98 -22.05 18.06 -17.93
C THR A 98 -20.53 17.95 -18.07
N SER A 99 -19.86 18.87 -18.77
CA SER A 99 -18.39 18.86 -18.90
C SER A 99 -17.69 19.01 -17.55
N ARG A 100 -18.17 19.89 -16.68
CA ARG A 100 -17.63 20.04 -15.31
C ARG A 100 -17.85 18.77 -14.48
N SER A 101 -19.01 18.13 -14.61
CA SER A 101 -19.30 16.85 -13.96
C SER A 101 -18.38 15.74 -14.46
N MET A 102 -18.20 15.63 -15.78
CA MET A 102 -17.28 14.65 -16.39
C MET A 102 -15.83 14.87 -15.97
N ALA A 103 -15.37 16.13 -15.87
CA ALA A 103 -14.03 16.45 -15.40
C ALA A 103 -13.79 15.94 -13.97
N ARG A 104 -14.75 16.17 -13.06
CA ARG A 104 -14.69 15.67 -11.67
C ARG A 104 -14.68 14.14 -11.61
N VAL A 105 -15.55 13.49 -12.37
CA VAL A 105 -15.60 12.02 -12.44
C VAL A 105 -14.27 11.45 -12.98
N SER A 106 -13.67 12.09 -13.98
CA SER A 106 -12.36 11.68 -14.50
C SER A 106 -11.25 11.83 -13.46
N GLU A 107 -11.26 12.93 -12.69
CA GLU A 107 -10.31 13.17 -11.61
C GLU A 107 -10.46 12.12 -10.49
N ASP A 108 -11.69 11.85 -10.05
CA ASP A 108 -11.98 10.82 -9.04
C ASP A 108 -11.55 9.43 -9.51
N LEU A 109 -11.79 9.10 -10.78
CA LEU A 109 -11.35 7.82 -11.35
C LEU A 109 -9.83 7.71 -11.45
N GLN A 110 -9.14 8.79 -11.80
CA GLN A 110 -7.67 8.83 -11.79
C GLN A 110 -7.12 8.65 -10.39
N PHE A 111 -7.73 9.28 -9.39
CA PHE A 111 -7.36 9.12 -7.98
C PHE A 111 -7.57 7.68 -7.50
N VAL A 112 -8.75 7.10 -7.72
CA VAL A 112 -9.05 5.71 -7.32
C VAL A 112 -8.13 4.73 -8.04
N ARG A 113 -7.87 4.96 -9.34
CA ARG A 113 -6.93 4.14 -10.10
C ARG A 113 -5.52 4.24 -9.54
N GLY A 114 -5.04 5.45 -9.24
CA GLY A 114 -3.73 5.67 -8.61
C GLY A 114 -3.62 4.99 -7.25
N PHE A 115 -4.67 5.03 -6.42
CA PHE A 115 -4.72 4.34 -5.14
C PHE A 115 -4.69 2.81 -5.29
N LEU A 116 -5.46 2.26 -6.22
CA LEU A 116 -5.51 0.82 -6.48
C LEU A 116 -4.19 0.31 -7.09
N GLU A 117 -3.58 1.07 -8.01
CA GLU A 117 -2.30 0.73 -8.64
C GLU A 117 -1.15 0.81 -7.64
N ALA A 118 -1.14 1.83 -6.77
CA ALA A 118 -0.13 1.93 -5.73
C ALA A 118 -0.27 0.78 -4.72
N GLY A 119 -1.50 0.40 -4.37
CA GLY A 119 -1.80 -0.57 -3.31
C GLY A 119 -1.84 0.07 -1.91
N PRO A 120 -2.00 -0.74 -0.84
CA PRO A 120 -2.07 -0.23 0.53
C PRO A 120 -0.70 0.27 1.04
N GLU A 121 -0.74 1.33 1.86
CA GLU A 121 0.44 1.90 2.54
C GLU A 121 1.07 0.90 3.53
N ILE A 122 0.21 0.21 4.28
CA ILE A 122 0.60 -0.80 5.28
C ILE A 122 -0.33 -2.01 5.13
N GLN A 123 0.25 -3.20 5.11
CA GLN A 123 -0.44 -4.48 5.12
C GLN A 123 -0.27 -5.13 6.49
N VAL A 124 -1.34 -5.66 7.06
CA VAL A 124 -1.28 -6.49 8.27
C VAL A 124 -1.23 -7.94 7.84
N LEU A 125 -0.20 -8.68 8.27
CA LEU A 125 0.03 -10.07 7.92
C LEU A 125 -0.16 -10.97 9.14
N HIS A 126 -0.74 -12.15 8.94
CA HIS A 126 -0.99 -13.11 10.01
C HIS A 126 -0.42 -14.50 9.67
N GLY A 127 0.15 -15.17 10.69
CA GLY A 127 0.60 -16.57 10.59
C GLY A 127 1.49 -16.82 9.37
N GLU A 128 1.08 -17.76 8.51
CA GLU A 128 1.83 -18.13 7.29
C GLU A 128 2.01 -17.01 6.26
N GLU A 129 1.20 -15.94 6.32
CA GLU A 129 1.38 -14.77 5.45
C GLU A 129 2.69 -14.03 5.77
N ILE A 130 3.13 -14.08 7.03
CA ILE A 130 4.38 -13.46 7.48
C ILE A 130 5.55 -14.18 6.82
N GLU A 131 5.59 -15.51 6.93
CA GLU A 131 6.65 -16.32 6.32
C GLU A 131 6.65 -16.21 4.79
N ARG A 132 5.47 -16.28 4.15
CA ARG A 132 5.38 -16.09 2.69
C ARG A 132 5.87 -14.72 2.26
N GLY A 133 5.51 -13.68 3.02
CA GLY A 133 5.95 -12.31 2.76
C GLY A 133 7.47 -12.15 2.89
N LEU A 134 8.04 -12.65 3.99
CA LEU A 134 9.48 -12.61 4.23
C LEU A 134 10.25 -13.45 3.19
N ALA A 135 9.76 -14.65 2.85
CA ALA A 135 10.37 -15.51 1.82
C ALA A 135 10.40 -14.82 0.46
N ALA A 136 9.29 -14.16 0.06
CA ALA A 136 9.24 -13.39 -1.17
C ALA A 136 10.22 -12.19 -1.14
N ALA A 137 10.35 -11.52 0.02
CA ALA A 137 11.27 -10.39 0.16
C ALA A 137 12.74 -10.80 0.17
N ARG A 138 13.06 -12.03 0.58
CA ARG A 138 14.42 -12.59 0.52
C ARG A 138 14.84 -12.92 -0.90
N ASP A 139 13.89 -13.37 -1.73
CA ASP A 139 14.15 -13.78 -3.10
C ASP A 139 14.78 -12.65 -3.92
N GLY A 140 16.03 -12.85 -4.33
CA GLY A 140 16.72 -11.88 -5.17
C GLY A 140 17.23 -10.62 -4.44
N ALA A 141 17.01 -10.44 -3.14
CA ALA A 141 17.40 -9.21 -2.44
C ALA A 141 18.93 -8.97 -2.48
N PRO A 142 19.42 -7.84 -3.05
CA PRO A 142 20.83 -7.49 -2.99
C PRO A 142 21.22 -6.85 -1.65
N ASN A 143 20.26 -6.27 -0.93
CA ASN A 143 20.47 -5.71 0.41
C ASN A 143 19.44 -6.26 1.41
N TRP A 144 19.91 -6.52 2.63
CA TRP A 144 19.03 -6.84 3.76
C TRP A 144 19.51 -6.11 5.02
N LEU A 145 18.58 -5.45 5.70
CA LEU A 145 18.79 -4.85 7.00
C LEU A 145 17.91 -5.57 8.01
N PHE A 146 18.52 -6.06 9.08
CA PHE A 146 17.81 -6.59 10.23
C PHE A 146 18.14 -5.77 11.48
N ARG A 147 17.09 -5.38 12.23
CA ARG A 147 17.23 -4.88 13.60
C ARG A 147 16.34 -5.68 14.53
N GLY A 148 16.92 -6.29 15.55
CA GLY A 148 16.16 -7.09 16.51
C GLY A 148 16.92 -7.34 17.81
N GLY A 149 16.40 -8.26 18.62
CA GLY A 149 17.02 -8.64 19.90
C GLY A 149 18.27 -9.47 19.69
N ILE A 150 18.12 -10.79 19.62
CA ILE A 150 19.22 -11.75 19.60
C ILE A 150 19.50 -12.33 18.20
N GLY A 151 18.64 -12.04 17.22
CA GLY A 151 18.82 -12.43 15.83
C GLY A 151 18.62 -13.93 15.53
N THR A 152 17.88 -14.67 16.37
CA THR A 152 17.68 -16.12 16.19
C THR A 152 17.08 -16.45 14.83
N TYR A 153 15.89 -15.93 14.50
CA TYR A 153 15.23 -16.20 13.22
C TYR A 153 16.10 -15.74 12.03
N PHE A 154 16.73 -14.57 12.14
CA PHE A 154 17.67 -14.09 11.13
C PHE A 154 18.80 -15.09 10.89
N ARG A 155 19.46 -15.53 11.96
CA ARG A 155 20.59 -16.48 11.90
C ARG A 155 20.18 -17.84 11.36
N THR A 156 19.01 -18.35 11.76
CA THR A 156 18.59 -19.71 11.45
C THR A 156 17.83 -19.84 10.13
N VAL A 157 17.22 -18.75 9.64
CA VAL A 157 16.37 -18.77 8.44
C VAL A 157 16.85 -17.75 7.42
N THR A 158 16.84 -16.45 7.77
CA THR A 158 17.10 -15.37 6.81
C THR A 158 18.50 -15.45 6.20
N LEU A 159 19.55 -15.41 7.03
CA LEU A 159 20.95 -15.39 6.61
C LEU A 159 21.32 -16.58 5.70
N PRO A 160 21.01 -17.84 6.05
CA PRO A 160 21.25 -18.97 5.16
C PRO A 160 20.56 -18.82 3.79
N GLN A 161 19.28 -18.42 3.79
CA GLN A 161 18.48 -18.33 2.57
C GLN A 161 18.99 -17.23 1.63
N VAL A 162 19.21 -16.01 2.14
CA VAL A 162 19.67 -14.90 1.30
C VAL A 162 21.08 -15.15 0.78
N VAL A 163 21.96 -15.78 1.56
CA VAL A 163 23.31 -16.12 1.11
C VAL A 163 23.28 -17.21 0.04
N GLU A 164 22.45 -18.25 0.19
CA GLU A 164 22.35 -19.31 -0.80
C GLU A 164 21.75 -18.80 -2.13
N GLN A 165 20.73 -17.95 -2.07
CA GLN A 165 20.16 -17.30 -3.25
C GLN A 165 21.13 -16.33 -3.94
N ALA A 166 21.96 -15.61 -3.16
CA ALA A 166 23.01 -14.76 -3.70
C ALA A 166 24.11 -15.60 -4.36
N ARG A 167 24.49 -16.72 -3.74
CA ARG A 167 25.50 -17.65 -4.26
C ARG A 167 25.05 -18.32 -5.56
N SER A 168 23.83 -18.86 -5.61
CA SER A 168 23.29 -19.51 -6.80
C SER A 168 23.19 -18.54 -7.98
N GLY A 169 22.82 -17.29 -7.72
CA GLY A 169 22.79 -16.22 -8.73
C GLY A 169 24.15 -15.56 -9.00
N SER A 170 25.22 -15.93 -8.29
CA SER A 170 26.53 -15.24 -8.35
C SER A 170 26.45 -13.72 -8.11
N ARG A 171 25.59 -13.25 -7.20
CA ARG A 171 25.34 -11.82 -6.94
C ARG A 171 25.96 -11.34 -5.63
N SER A 172 26.45 -10.11 -5.60
CA SER A 172 26.87 -9.49 -4.33
C SER A 172 25.67 -9.31 -3.40
N LEU A 173 25.91 -9.47 -2.10
CA LEU A 173 24.90 -9.32 -1.05
C LEU A 173 25.45 -8.43 0.05
N SER A 174 24.69 -7.42 0.46
CA SER A 174 25.01 -6.56 1.59
C SER A 174 24.04 -6.79 2.74
N LEU A 175 24.58 -7.14 3.91
CA LEU A 175 23.81 -7.36 5.13
C LEU A 175 24.18 -6.32 6.18
N ARG A 176 23.18 -5.68 6.77
CA ARG A 176 23.34 -4.81 7.94
C ARG A 176 22.53 -5.39 9.09
N LEU A 177 23.19 -5.59 10.23
CA LEU A 177 22.60 -6.26 11.39
C LEU A 177 22.76 -5.41 12.64
N GLU A 178 21.66 -4.95 13.24
CA GLU A 178 21.66 -4.41 14.60
C GLU A 178 21.06 -5.44 15.57
N ILE A 179 21.86 -5.92 16.51
CA ILE A 179 21.45 -6.84 17.58
C ILE A 179 21.87 -6.33 18.94
N LEU A 180 21.31 -6.92 20.00
CA LEU A 180 21.67 -6.64 21.38
C LEU A 180 23.17 -6.91 21.65
N ASP A 181 23.85 -6.02 22.35
CA ASP A 181 25.26 -6.17 22.74
C ASP A 181 25.40 -7.29 23.80
N PRO A 182 26.03 -8.44 23.48
CA PRO A 182 26.20 -9.52 24.43
C PRO A 182 27.18 -9.19 25.57
N ALA A 183 27.97 -8.13 25.45
CA ALA A 183 28.86 -7.67 26.51
C ALA A 183 28.16 -6.73 27.51
N ASP A 184 26.96 -6.24 27.21
CA ASP A 184 26.18 -5.39 28.11
C ASP A 184 25.23 -6.24 28.96
N GLU A 185 25.69 -6.64 30.16
CA GLU A 185 24.91 -7.46 31.07
C GLU A 185 23.55 -6.84 31.47
N VAL A 186 23.49 -5.50 31.53
CA VAL A 186 22.28 -4.76 31.90
C VAL A 186 21.26 -4.84 30.76
N ALA A 187 21.72 -4.64 29.52
CA ALA A 187 20.88 -4.78 28.32
C ALA A 187 20.36 -6.21 28.17
N CYS A 188 21.23 -7.23 28.32
CA CYS A 188 20.83 -8.64 28.32
C CYS A 188 19.79 -8.95 29.42
N GLY A 189 19.98 -8.42 30.63
CA GLY A 189 19.02 -8.57 31.72
C GLY A 189 17.66 -7.90 31.44
N ARG A 190 17.66 -6.74 30.79
CA ARG A 190 16.43 -6.05 30.35
C ARG A 190 15.71 -6.85 29.28
N TYR A 191 16.44 -7.38 28.29
CA TYR A 191 15.86 -8.20 27.22
C TYR A 191 15.23 -9.48 27.79
N LEU A 192 15.92 -10.15 28.72
CA LEU A 192 15.39 -11.33 29.40
C LEU A 192 14.06 -11.04 30.10
N ARG A 193 13.98 -9.96 30.88
CA ARG A 193 12.73 -9.57 31.56
C ARG A 193 11.60 -9.26 30.57
N HIS A 194 11.93 -8.57 29.48
CA HIS A 194 10.95 -8.29 28.42
C HIS A 194 10.43 -9.59 27.81
N ARG A 195 11.31 -10.51 27.41
CA ARG A 195 10.93 -11.81 26.85
C ARG A 195 10.07 -12.62 27.82
N GLN A 196 10.45 -12.69 29.09
CA GLN A 196 9.68 -13.38 30.14
C GLN A 196 8.30 -12.77 30.35
N SER A 197 8.12 -11.46 30.13
CA SER A 197 6.80 -10.82 30.20
C SER A 197 5.86 -11.17 29.05
N GLN A 198 6.42 -11.63 27.92
CA GLN A 198 5.68 -11.99 26.70
C GLN A 198 5.51 -13.51 26.53
N ALA A 199 6.32 -14.31 27.21
CA ALA A 199 6.34 -15.76 27.08
C ALA A 199 5.25 -16.42 27.95
N ASN A 200 4.37 -17.20 27.31
CA ASN A 200 3.55 -18.22 27.98
C ASN A 200 4.29 -19.57 28.10
N SER A 201 5.54 -19.66 27.60
CA SER A 201 6.29 -20.92 27.52
C SER A 201 7.05 -21.21 28.82
N GLY A 202 6.91 -22.44 29.34
CA GLY A 202 7.69 -22.95 30.48
C GLY A 202 9.19 -23.17 30.22
N GLU A 203 9.74 -22.62 29.13
CA GLU A 203 11.18 -22.68 28.85
C GLU A 203 11.93 -21.68 29.75
N LEU A 204 12.81 -22.20 30.59
CA LEU A 204 13.58 -21.38 31.54
C LEU A 204 14.71 -20.64 30.82
N TRP A 205 14.38 -19.45 30.32
CA TRP A 205 15.36 -18.51 29.77
C TRP A 205 16.21 -17.88 30.88
N ASN A 206 17.52 -17.79 30.65
CA ASN A 206 18.47 -17.09 31.50
C ASN A 206 19.36 -16.13 30.71
N ARG A 207 20.07 -15.25 31.41
CA ARG A 207 20.93 -14.22 30.80
C ARG A 207 22.01 -14.81 29.89
N ARG A 208 22.65 -15.91 30.31
CA ARG A 208 23.70 -16.58 29.51
C ARG A 208 23.16 -17.16 28.21
N GLN A 209 21.89 -17.54 28.14
CA GLN A 209 21.28 -17.97 26.87
C GLN A 209 21.09 -16.78 25.91
N VAL A 210 20.65 -15.62 26.41
CA VAL A 210 20.55 -14.39 25.61
C VAL A 210 21.90 -14.01 25.01
N GLU A 211 22.95 -14.00 25.83
CA GLU A 211 24.32 -13.72 25.39
C GLU A 211 24.81 -14.70 24.32
N ARG A 212 24.65 -16.01 24.56
CA ARG A 212 25.05 -17.06 23.61
C ARG A 212 24.32 -16.96 22.28
N GLU A 213 23.06 -16.56 22.27
CA GLU A 213 22.30 -16.32 21.04
C GLU A 213 22.88 -15.14 20.24
N CYS A 214 23.19 -14.02 20.90
CA CYS A 214 23.86 -12.89 20.25
C CYS A 214 25.25 -13.28 19.70
N PHE A 215 26.07 -13.97 20.51
CA PHE A 215 27.38 -14.47 20.07
C PHE A 215 27.24 -15.43 18.88
N ALA A 216 26.25 -16.34 18.90
CA ALA A 216 26.00 -17.25 17.79
C ALA A 216 25.64 -16.50 16.50
N THR A 217 24.88 -15.40 16.59
CA THR A 217 24.53 -14.56 15.44
C THR A 217 25.76 -13.86 14.86
N VAL A 218 26.65 -13.31 15.69
CA VAL A 218 27.93 -12.73 15.23
C VAL A 218 28.83 -13.79 14.59
N LEU A 219 28.92 -14.98 15.20
CA LEU A 219 29.73 -16.09 14.67
C LEU A 219 29.22 -16.55 13.30
N ALA A 220 27.89 -16.70 13.15
CA ALA A 220 27.28 -17.08 11.88
C ALA A 220 27.63 -16.07 10.78
N CYS A 221 27.53 -14.77 11.06
CA CYS A 221 27.92 -13.72 10.12
C CYS A 221 29.38 -13.84 9.67
N CYS A 222 30.31 -14.07 10.61
CA CYS A 222 31.73 -14.28 10.30
C CYS A 222 31.94 -15.52 9.43
N TRP A 223 31.26 -16.62 9.76
CA TRP A 223 31.38 -17.89 9.05
C TRP A 223 30.86 -17.80 7.61
N TYR A 224 29.65 -17.25 7.41
CA TYR A 224 29.07 -17.06 6.09
C TYR A 224 29.90 -16.11 5.23
N ARG A 225 30.46 -15.04 5.83
CA ARG A 225 31.33 -14.09 5.12
C ARG A 225 32.61 -14.75 4.61
N LYS A 226 33.20 -15.68 5.37
CA LYS A 226 34.39 -16.43 4.93
C LYS A 226 34.08 -17.37 3.76
N ARG A 227 32.91 -18.01 3.75
CA ARG A 227 32.49 -18.91 2.65
C ARG A 227 31.98 -18.20 1.42
N TYR A 228 31.54 -16.95 1.53
CA TYR A 228 31.03 -16.19 0.40
C TYR A 228 31.72 -14.82 0.30
N PRO A 229 32.82 -14.70 -0.47
CA PRO A 229 33.59 -13.45 -0.56
C PRO A 229 32.82 -12.25 -1.11
N ARG A 230 31.68 -12.46 -1.78
CA ARG A 230 30.79 -11.39 -2.26
C ARG A 230 29.74 -10.97 -1.22
N LEU A 231 29.78 -11.55 -0.02
CA LEU A 231 29.00 -11.14 1.14
C LEU A 231 29.70 -10.00 1.86
N ARG A 232 29.00 -8.86 1.99
CA ARG A 232 29.36 -7.79 2.91
C ARG A 232 28.45 -7.87 4.11
N VAL A 233 29.03 -7.79 5.31
CA VAL A 233 28.26 -7.78 6.56
C VAL A 233 28.74 -6.63 7.42
N GLU A 234 27.80 -5.86 7.92
CA GLU A 234 28.01 -4.84 8.95
C GLU A 234 27.19 -5.24 10.19
N ILE A 235 27.80 -5.17 11.38
CA ILE A 235 27.13 -5.51 12.64
C ILE A 235 27.25 -4.35 13.62
N GLY A 236 26.11 -3.90 14.13
CA GLY A 236 25.98 -2.95 15.23
C GLY A 236 25.46 -3.66 16.49
N LEU A 237 26.11 -3.40 17.62
CA LEU A 237 25.73 -3.93 18.93
C LEU A 237 25.04 -2.85 19.75
N SER A 238 23.75 -3.04 20.00
CA SER A 238 22.87 -2.07 20.65
C SER A 238 22.70 -2.37 22.13
N ARG A 239 22.68 -1.32 22.95
CA ARG A 239 22.37 -1.41 24.40
C ARG A 239 20.87 -1.28 24.68
N THR A 240 20.09 -0.97 23.65
CA THR A 240 18.66 -0.67 23.78
C THR A 240 17.84 -1.91 23.47
N VAL A 241 16.99 -2.29 24.41
CA VAL A 241 16.03 -3.39 24.22
C VAL A 241 14.82 -2.87 23.46
N ARG A 242 14.45 -3.56 22.38
CA ARG A 242 13.32 -3.20 21.52
C ARG A 242 12.30 -4.34 21.52
N ALA A 243 11.02 -3.98 21.46
CA ALA A 243 9.91 -4.94 21.40
C ALA A 243 9.60 -5.42 19.96
N MET A 244 10.00 -4.62 18.97
CA MET A 244 9.75 -4.88 17.55
C MET A 244 11.04 -5.30 16.86
N GLN A 245 10.94 -6.25 15.94
CA GLN A 245 11.99 -6.60 15.00
C GLN A 245 11.66 -6.01 13.63
N TYR A 246 12.70 -5.61 12.92
CA TYR A 246 12.62 -5.00 11.61
C TYR A 246 13.43 -5.84 10.65
N ASP A 247 12.77 -6.34 9.60
CA ASP A 247 13.39 -6.99 8.45
C ASP A 247 13.10 -6.11 7.24
N LEU A 248 14.14 -5.56 6.62
CA LEU A 248 14.02 -4.63 5.50
C LEU A 248 14.85 -5.14 4.33
N SER A 249 14.18 -5.35 3.21
CA SER A 249 14.80 -5.54 1.90
C SER A 249 14.65 -4.29 1.04
N ASP A 250 15.17 -4.32 -0.18
CA ASP A 250 14.95 -3.24 -1.15
C ASP A 250 13.47 -3.11 -1.57
N ASP A 251 12.67 -4.17 -1.39
CA ASP A 251 11.28 -4.23 -1.85
C ASP A 251 10.24 -4.01 -0.74
N ALA A 252 10.58 -4.30 0.52
CA ALA A 252 9.63 -4.19 1.61
C ALA A 252 10.29 -4.12 2.99
N LEU A 253 9.59 -3.47 3.90
CA LEU A 253 9.81 -3.51 5.34
C LEU A 253 8.80 -4.47 5.98
N PHE A 254 9.27 -5.27 6.93
CA PHE A 254 8.48 -6.08 7.83
C PHE A 254 8.77 -5.68 9.27
N ILE A 255 7.72 -5.44 10.06
CA ILE A 255 7.79 -5.18 11.49
C ILE A 255 7.09 -6.32 12.22
N THR A 256 7.85 -7.09 12.98
CA THR A 256 7.36 -8.26 13.73
C THR A 256 7.58 -8.08 15.24
N GLN A 257 7.00 -8.95 16.07
CA GLN A 257 7.20 -8.99 17.52
C GLN A 257 7.45 -10.43 17.97
N GLU A 258 8.22 -10.60 19.04
CA GLU A 258 8.30 -11.88 19.76
C GLU A 258 7.23 -11.91 20.89
N PRO A 259 6.50 -13.01 21.09
CA PRO A 259 6.43 -14.23 20.27
C PRO A 259 5.59 -14.04 18.98
N PRO A 260 5.82 -14.91 17.98
CA PRO A 260 5.35 -14.82 16.57
C PRO A 260 3.83 -14.92 16.35
N LEU A 261 3.03 -15.14 17.39
CA LEU A 261 1.57 -15.20 17.32
C LEU A 261 0.93 -13.83 17.04
N ARG A 262 1.72 -12.75 17.05
CA ARG A 262 1.22 -11.40 16.82
C ARG A 262 1.23 -11.06 15.32
N PRO A 263 0.25 -10.27 14.85
CA PRO A 263 0.26 -9.79 13.47
C PRO A 263 1.54 -9.00 13.17
N ALA A 264 2.07 -9.17 11.96
CA ALA A 264 3.17 -8.36 11.46
C ALA A 264 2.63 -7.21 10.61
N LEU A 265 3.42 -6.13 10.50
CA LEU A 265 3.16 -5.05 9.56
C LEU A 265 4.13 -5.18 8.39
N LYS A 266 3.63 -5.02 7.16
CA LYS A 266 4.43 -4.93 5.95
C LYS A 266 4.19 -3.58 5.28
N ALA A 267 5.26 -2.87 4.94
CA ALA A 267 5.22 -1.66 4.11
C ALA A 267 6.05 -1.90 2.85
N PRO A 268 5.46 -1.82 1.64
CA PRO A 268 6.22 -1.90 0.39
C PRO A 268 7.25 -0.76 0.27
N SER A 269 8.27 -0.98 -0.55
CA SER A 269 9.19 0.10 -0.95
C SER A 269 8.43 1.21 -1.69
N GLY A 270 8.93 2.44 -1.59
CA GLY A 270 8.26 3.63 -2.09
C GLY A 270 7.15 4.17 -1.18
N ARG A 271 6.86 3.52 -0.05
CA ARG A 271 5.91 4.01 0.97
C ARG A 271 6.59 4.83 2.05
N GLU A 272 5.83 5.72 2.70
CA GLU A 272 6.36 6.62 3.71
C GLU A 272 6.87 5.85 4.93
N LEU A 273 6.12 4.84 5.40
CA LEU A 273 6.57 4.04 6.54
C LEU A 273 7.90 3.33 6.24
N TYR A 274 8.11 2.85 5.01
CA TYR A 274 9.37 2.26 4.58
C TYR A 274 10.51 3.30 4.65
N ALA A 275 10.29 4.51 4.13
CA ALA A 275 11.29 5.59 4.14
C ALA A 275 11.64 6.06 5.55
N TYR A 276 10.64 6.23 6.43
CA TYR A 276 10.84 6.58 7.83
C TYR A 276 11.58 5.50 8.59
N ALA A 277 11.17 4.23 8.44
CA ALA A 277 11.84 3.12 9.10
C ALA A 277 13.29 2.98 8.64
N ARG A 278 13.57 3.11 7.34
CA ARG A 278 14.94 3.08 6.82
C ARG A 278 15.81 4.15 7.45
N THR A 279 15.32 5.39 7.51
CA THR A 279 16.05 6.52 8.14
C THR A 279 16.30 6.26 9.63
N GLU A 280 15.29 5.81 10.37
CA GLU A 280 15.40 5.46 11.79
C GLU A 280 16.39 4.30 12.02
N LEU A 281 16.40 3.31 11.13
CA LEU A 281 17.31 2.16 11.20
C LEU A 281 18.75 2.57 10.91
N ASP A 282 18.98 3.49 9.96
CA ASP A 282 20.30 4.04 9.68
C ASP A 282 20.84 4.83 10.88
N ILE A 283 20.03 5.74 11.46
CA ILE A 283 20.42 6.50 12.66
C ILE A 283 20.71 5.57 13.83
N SER A 284 19.81 4.61 14.10
CA SER A 284 19.97 3.61 15.18
C SER A 284 21.25 2.79 15.01
N PHE A 285 21.59 2.42 13.77
CA PHE A 285 22.80 1.67 13.46
C PHE A 285 24.07 2.49 13.70
N ASP A 286 24.07 3.77 13.32
CA ASP A 286 25.20 4.69 13.54
C ASP A 286 25.49 4.92 15.04
N GLU A 287 24.47 4.84 15.90
CA GLU A 287 24.62 4.92 17.36
C GLU A 287 25.05 3.59 18.01
N ALA A 288 24.90 2.47 17.31
CA ALA A 288 25.26 1.15 17.84
C ALA A 288 26.79 0.98 17.88
N ARG A 289 27.28 0.11 18.78
CA ARG A 289 28.70 -0.20 18.84
C ARG A 289 29.08 -1.09 17.65
N PRO A 290 29.93 -0.64 16.70
CA PRO A 290 30.25 -1.44 15.52
C PRO A 290 31.15 -2.63 15.89
N VAL A 291 30.94 -3.75 15.19
CA VAL A 291 31.87 -4.89 15.17
C VAL A 291 32.71 -4.81 13.91
N ASP A 292 34.02 -4.54 14.08
CA ASP A 292 34.94 -4.47 12.97
C ASP A 292 35.31 -5.88 12.47
N LEU A 293 34.58 -6.34 11.46
CA LEU A 293 34.81 -7.64 10.86
C LEU A 293 36.08 -7.67 9.98
N GLU A 294 36.70 -6.54 9.63
CA GLU A 294 37.99 -6.55 8.92
C GLU A 294 39.12 -7.09 9.79
N LEU A 295 39.03 -6.92 11.11
CA LEU A 295 40.01 -7.45 12.07
C LEU A 295 40.17 -8.97 11.98
N VAL A 296 39.12 -9.68 11.54
CA VAL A 296 39.11 -11.14 11.45
C VAL A 296 39.23 -11.66 10.02
N ARG A 297 39.54 -10.79 9.04
CA ARG A 297 39.65 -11.18 7.63
C ARG A 297 40.65 -12.32 7.41
N ASP A 298 41.74 -12.33 8.17
CA ASP A 298 42.82 -13.32 8.02
C ASP A 298 42.88 -14.31 9.21
N VAL A 299 41.95 -14.22 10.17
CA VAL A 299 41.85 -15.23 11.24
C VAL A 299 41.37 -16.56 10.65
N PRO A 300 42.12 -17.66 10.81
CA PRO A 300 41.67 -18.97 10.37
C PRO A 300 40.51 -19.45 11.25
N ILE A 301 39.42 -19.81 10.60
CA ILE A 301 38.30 -20.53 11.20
C ILE A 301 37.93 -21.67 10.26
N ASP A 302 37.73 -22.88 10.79
CA ASP A 302 37.23 -23.97 9.96
C ASP A 302 35.82 -23.66 9.45
N THR A 303 35.66 -23.77 8.13
CA THR A 303 34.40 -23.57 7.41
C THR A 303 33.89 -24.84 6.73
N GLY A 304 34.53 -25.98 7.03
CA GLY A 304 34.12 -27.31 6.65
C GLY A 304 32.99 -27.87 7.52
N ASN A 305 32.71 -29.16 7.33
CA ASN A 305 31.53 -29.83 7.91
C ASN A 305 31.56 -29.95 9.45
N GLY A 306 32.75 -29.87 10.07
CA GLY A 306 32.90 -29.92 11.52
C GLY A 306 32.69 -28.59 12.24
N GLY A 307 32.68 -27.47 11.50
CA GLY A 307 32.66 -26.13 12.08
C GLY A 307 33.95 -25.75 12.82
N PRO A 308 34.05 -24.50 13.31
CA PRO A 308 35.25 -24.00 13.99
C PRO A 308 35.44 -24.63 15.37
N THR A 309 36.69 -24.88 15.73
CA THR A 309 37.09 -25.37 17.06
C THR A 309 36.90 -24.30 18.15
N HIS A 310 36.83 -24.72 19.42
CA HIS A 310 36.66 -23.80 20.54
C HIS A 310 37.75 -22.72 20.61
N ASN A 311 39.00 -23.10 20.30
CA ASN A 311 40.15 -22.19 20.30
C ASN A 311 40.07 -21.16 19.17
N GLU A 312 39.62 -21.56 17.99
CA GLU A 312 39.39 -20.64 16.87
C GLU A 312 38.28 -19.64 17.20
N VAL A 313 37.18 -20.09 17.80
CA VAL A 313 36.08 -19.22 18.21
C VAL A 313 36.54 -18.20 19.27
N ARG A 314 37.29 -18.61 20.31
CA ARG A 314 37.84 -17.66 21.29
C ARG A 314 38.78 -16.65 20.65
N ARG A 315 39.66 -17.09 19.75
CA ARG A 315 40.60 -16.23 19.04
C ARG A 315 39.86 -15.22 18.17
N LEU A 316 38.84 -15.67 17.45
CA LEU A 316 37.96 -14.83 16.63
C LEU A 316 37.35 -13.70 17.48
N PHE A 317 36.65 -14.04 18.55
CA PHE A 317 35.98 -13.07 19.42
C PHE A 317 36.94 -12.12 20.14
N THR A 318 38.11 -12.61 20.55
CA THR A 318 39.17 -11.76 21.11
C THR A 318 39.66 -10.75 20.06
N THR A 319 39.85 -11.18 18.82
CA THR A 319 40.30 -10.33 17.71
C THR A 319 39.24 -9.28 17.32
N LEU A 320 37.95 -9.65 17.39
CA LEU A 320 36.82 -8.74 17.20
C LEU A 320 36.65 -7.70 18.32
N ARG A 321 37.50 -7.73 19.36
CA ARG A 321 37.34 -6.91 20.58
C ARG A 321 35.96 -7.11 21.23
N LEU A 322 35.49 -8.35 21.16
CA LEU A 322 34.24 -8.81 21.75
C LEU A 322 34.52 -10.16 22.44
N PRO A 323 35.37 -10.19 23.48
CA PRO A 323 35.81 -11.45 24.09
C PRO A 323 34.62 -12.19 24.72
N LEU A 324 34.60 -13.51 24.57
CA LEU A 324 33.66 -14.36 25.29
C LEU A 324 33.92 -14.26 26.81
N PRO A 325 32.87 -14.33 27.66
CA PRO A 325 33.05 -14.32 29.11
C PRO A 325 34.04 -15.39 29.57
N ALA A 326 34.93 -15.06 30.51
CA ALA A 326 35.94 -15.99 31.04
C ALA A 326 35.32 -17.24 31.68
N ALA A 327 34.08 -17.12 32.17
CA ALA A 327 33.32 -18.23 32.75
C ALA A 327 32.78 -19.22 31.72
N TYR A 328 32.79 -18.90 30.42
CA TYR A 328 32.31 -19.82 29.40
C TYR A 328 33.31 -20.93 29.22
N GLY A 329 32.88 -22.17 29.42
CA GLY A 329 33.67 -23.36 29.16
C GLY A 329 33.54 -23.82 27.71
N ASP A 330 34.15 -24.98 27.42
CA ASP A 330 34.09 -25.61 26.11
C ASP A 330 32.65 -26.00 25.70
N ALA A 331 31.83 -26.43 26.66
CA ALA A 331 30.42 -26.74 26.41
C ALA A 331 29.61 -25.50 25.99
N ASP A 332 29.90 -24.33 26.56
CA ASP A 332 29.24 -23.08 26.18
C ASP A 332 29.62 -22.65 24.77
N ILE A 333 30.90 -22.83 24.40
CA ILE A 333 31.38 -22.51 23.05
C ILE A 333 30.81 -23.49 22.04
N ALA A 334 30.78 -24.78 22.34
CA ALA A 334 30.12 -25.78 21.51
C ALA A 334 28.65 -25.41 21.26
N ASP A 335 27.94 -24.91 22.29
CA ASP A 335 26.57 -24.43 22.15
C ASP A 335 26.45 -23.20 21.24
N ILE A 336 27.39 -22.24 21.33
CA ILE A 336 27.45 -21.08 20.41
C ILE A 336 27.68 -21.54 18.97
N VAL A 337 28.63 -22.45 18.73
CA VAL A 337 28.92 -23.01 17.40
C VAL A 337 27.70 -23.74 16.85
N ARG A 338 27.07 -24.60 17.66
CA ARG A 338 25.86 -25.32 17.28
C ARG A 338 24.74 -24.37 16.91
N ARG A 339 24.46 -23.33 17.72
CA ARG A 339 23.45 -22.32 17.40
C ARG A 339 23.77 -21.52 16.15
N ALA A 340 25.05 -21.26 15.89
CA ALA A 340 25.51 -20.50 14.74
C ALA A 340 25.36 -21.26 13.41
N LEU A 341 25.61 -22.57 13.42
CA LEU A 341 25.78 -23.36 12.20
C LEU A 341 24.73 -24.46 11.99
N HIS A 342 24.06 -24.92 13.05
CA HIS A 342 23.11 -26.01 12.98
C HIS A 342 21.69 -25.52 13.23
N HIS A 343 20.89 -25.59 12.17
CA HIS A 343 19.49 -25.17 12.10
C HIS A 343 18.59 -26.21 12.76
N GLU A 344 18.72 -26.46 14.07
CA GLU A 344 17.66 -27.18 14.78
C GLU A 344 16.49 -26.20 14.98
N ASN A 345 15.54 -26.23 14.02
CA ASN A 345 14.22 -25.63 14.00
C ASN A 345 13.98 -24.53 15.06
N ALA A 346 14.34 -23.29 14.72
CA ALA A 346 13.68 -22.15 15.33
C ALA A 346 12.21 -22.24 14.93
N ASN A 347 11.35 -22.68 15.85
CA ASN A 347 9.90 -22.67 15.62
C ASN A 347 9.51 -21.22 15.26
N PRO A 348 8.75 -21.03 14.15
CA PRO A 348 8.37 -19.72 13.68
C PRO A 348 7.63 -18.95 14.75
#